data_AF-A0A4Z0E5K2-F1
#
_entry.id   AF-A0A4Z0E5K2-F1
#
_cell.length_a   1.000
_cell.length_b   1.000
_cell.length_c   1.000
_cell.angle_alpha   90.00
_cell.angle_beta   90.00
_cell.angle_gamma   90.00
#
_symmetry.space_group_name_H-M   'P 1'
#
loop_
_entity.id
_entity.type
_entity.pdbx_description
1 polymer ?
#
loop_
_entity_poly.entity_id
_entity_poly.type
_entity_poly.pdbx_seq_one_letter_code
_entity_poly.pdbx_strand_id
1 'polypeptide(L)'
;MTVTKEVVMALSPAEKQRAYRERQKERTREAAKAGDDKLSAVVTSSFSPHWSGAAERQEVAFLNETLASIGLSLDFSKDEDPECDDGLAGSAANRGSLGRAERAVAALLDSATALAGIINRFKLAEIEQALDRIAQANHQDAEAKAKALKEAVALEEMKKFLRKEVRRSLPPTVITSGDVATV
;
A
#
# COMPACT_ATOMS: atom_id res chain seq x y z
N MET A 1 27.80 13.81 -39.74
CA MET A 1 27.46 12.92 -38.62
C MET A 1 26.70 13.74 -37.59
N THR A 2 25.38 13.66 -37.60
CA THR A 2 24.50 14.44 -36.70
C THR A 2 23.98 13.50 -35.61
N VAL A 3 24.31 13.83 -34.37
CA VAL A 3 23.92 13.09 -33.16
C VAL A 3 22.47 13.43 -32.84
N THR A 4 21.58 12.44 -32.92
CA THR A 4 20.20 12.54 -32.43
C THR A 4 20.19 12.42 -30.91
N LYS A 5 19.78 13.50 -30.26
CA LYS A 5 19.57 13.62 -28.82
C LYS A 5 18.23 12.96 -28.49
N GLU A 6 18.23 11.81 -27.82
CA GLU A 6 16.99 11.22 -27.29
C GLU A 6 16.45 12.09 -26.15
N VAL A 7 15.27 12.65 -26.36
CA VAL A 7 14.52 13.39 -25.34
C VAL A 7 13.75 12.37 -24.52
N VAL A 8 14.19 12.16 -23.27
CA VAL A 8 13.40 11.43 -22.26
C VAL A 8 12.13 12.24 -22.00
N MET A 9 11.00 11.77 -22.54
CA MET A 9 9.69 12.40 -22.38
C MET A 9 9.27 12.37 -20.91
N ALA A 10 9.44 13.50 -20.21
CA ALA A 10 8.82 13.73 -18.92
C ALA A 10 7.29 13.75 -19.11
N LEU A 11 6.59 12.80 -18.50
CA LEU A 11 5.12 12.67 -18.55
C LEU A 11 4.46 14.05 -18.36
N SER A 12 3.69 14.47 -19.35
CA SER A 12 2.98 15.74 -19.33
C SER A 12 1.92 15.74 -18.20
N PRO A 13 1.46 16.92 -17.74
CA PRO A 13 0.37 17.01 -16.76
C PRO A 13 -0.88 16.21 -17.16
N ALA A 14 -1.17 16.14 -18.46
CA ALA A 14 -2.30 15.39 -19.00
C ALA A 14 -2.10 13.87 -18.93
N GLU A 15 -0.86 13.38 -19.11
CA GLU A 15 -0.53 11.96 -18.99
C GLU A 15 -0.52 11.50 -17.53
N LYS A 16 -0.05 12.35 -16.61
CA LYS A 16 -0.17 12.11 -15.16
C LYS A 16 -1.65 12.04 -14.74
N GLN A 17 -2.50 12.93 -15.26
CA GLN A 17 -3.94 12.88 -15.00
C GLN A 17 -4.61 11.65 -15.63
N ARG A 18 -4.22 11.23 -16.83
CA ARG A 18 -4.72 9.98 -17.44
C ARG A 18 -4.32 8.77 -16.64
N ALA A 19 -3.05 8.63 -16.26
CA ALA A 19 -2.57 7.54 -15.43
C ALA A 19 -3.24 7.53 -14.04
N TYR A 20 -3.52 8.70 -13.46
CA TYR A 20 -4.29 8.81 -12.22
C TYR A 20 -5.75 8.36 -12.41
N ARG A 21 -6.41 8.80 -13.49
CA ARG A 21 -7.79 8.39 -13.82
C ARG A 21 -7.90 6.91 -14.17
N GLU A 22 -6.89 6.33 -14.82
CA GLU A 22 -6.82 4.90 -15.11
C GLU A 22 -6.62 4.08 -13.85
N ARG A 23 -5.68 4.47 -12.98
CA ARG A 23 -5.53 3.85 -11.64
C ARG A 23 -6.79 3.99 -10.81
N GLN A 24 -7.47 5.13 -10.87
CA GLN A 24 -8.74 5.34 -10.19
C GLN A 24 -9.81 4.40 -10.78
N LYS A 25 -9.96 4.33 -12.10
CA LYS A 25 -10.91 3.43 -12.78
C LYS A 25 -10.61 1.95 -12.54
N GLU A 26 -9.35 1.57 -12.47
CA GLU A 26 -8.92 0.21 -12.17
C GLU A 26 -9.23 -0.13 -10.71
N ARG A 27 -8.91 0.77 -9.77
CA ARG A 27 -9.36 0.68 -8.37
C ARG A 27 -10.89 0.63 -8.24
N THR A 28 -11.62 1.42 -9.04
CA THR A 28 -13.09 1.39 -9.03
C THR A 28 -13.63 0.07 -9.59
N ARG A 29 -12.98 -0.48 -10.61
CA ARG A 29 -13.34 -1.78 -11.20
C ARG A 29 -12.97 -2.95 -10.29
N GLU A 30 -11.87 -2.86 -9.55
CA GLU A 30 -11.49 -3.84 -8.53
C GLU A 30 -12.42 -3.76 -7.32
N ALA A 31 -12.76 -2.55 -6.87
CA ALA A 31 -13.76 -2.33 -5.81
C ALA A 31 -15.16 -2.77 -6.23
N ALA A 32 -15.56 -2.57 -7.50
CA ALA A 32 -16.84 -3.07 -8.02
C ALA A 32 -16.86 -4.59 -8.22
N LYS A 33 -15.69 -5.25 -8.29
CA LYS A 33 -15.56 -6.71 -8.27
C LYS A 33 -15.59 -7.28 -6.84
N ALA A 34 -15.36 -6.46 -5.82
CA ALA A 34 -15.72 -6.78 -4.44
C ALA A 34 -17.24 -6.70 -4.33
N GLY A 35 -17.91 -7.67 -4.95
CA GLY A 35 -19.35 -7.83 -4.88
C GLY A 35 -19.80 -8.03 -3.44
N ASP A 36 -21.07 -7.71 -3.22
CA ASP A 36 -21.87 -7.91 -2.01
C ASP A 36 -21.26 -8.98 -1.07
N ASP A 37 -20.78 -8.55 0.10
CA ASP A 37 -20.17 -9.45 1.07
C ASP A 37 -21.23 -10.49 1.48
N LYS A 38 -20.94 -11.77 1.22
CA LYS A 38 -21.88 -12.85 1.53
C LYS A 38 -22.16 -12.97 3.04
N LEU A 39 -21.25 -12.46 3.88
CA LEU A 39 -21.45 -12.45 5.32
C LEU A 39 -22.48 -11.41 5.78
N SER A 40 -22.78 -10.39 4.98
CA SER A 40 -23.79 -9.36 5.32
C SER A 40 -25.18 -9.97 5.62
N ALA A 41 -25.52 -11.09 4.98
CA ALA A 41 -26.77 -11.81 5.22
C ALA A 41 -26.77 -12.62 6.53
N VAL A 42 -25.59 -12.93 7.08
CA VAL A 42 -25.40 -13.79 8.27
C VAL A 42 -25.06 -12.97 9.51
N VAL A 43 -24.33 -11.86 9.35
CA VAL A 43 -23.93 -11.00 10.45
C VAL A 43 -25.12 -10.11 10.85
N THR A 44 -25.76 -10.46 11.95
CA THR A 44 -26.94 -9.74 12.46
C THR A 44 -26.66 -8.91 13.72
N SER A 45 -25.52 -9.11 14.38
CA SER A 45 -25.14 -8.42 15.62
C SER A 45 -24.07 -7.37 15.37
N SER A 46 -24.05 -6.33 16.22
CA SER A 46 -23.00 -5.32 16.21
C SER A 46 -21.63 -5.91 16.56
N PHE A 47 -20.57 -5.37 15.96
CA PHE A 47 -19.18 -5.71 16.24
C PHE A 47 -18.60 -4.98 17.47
N SER A 48 -19.17 -3.84 17.87
CA SER A 48 -18.71 -3.04 19.01
C SER A 48 -18.47 -3.85 20.31
N PRO A 49 -19.34 -4.82 20.69
CA PRO A 49 -19.10 -5.67 21.85
C PRO A 49 -17.82 -6.51 21.77
N HIS A 50 -17.41 -6.94 20.58
CA HIS A 50 -16.14 -7.65 20.38
C HIS A 50 -14.94 -6.70 20.53
N TRP A 51 -15.06 -5.47 20.07
CA TRP A 51 -13.99 -4.47 20.23
C TRP A 51 -13.73 -4.12 21.71
N SER A 52 -14.79 -4.10 22.53
CA SER A 52 -14.69 -3.82 23.97
C SER A 52 -14.62 -5.08 24.84
N GLY A 53 -14.60 -6.25 24.20
CA GLY A 53 -14.63 -7.56 24.84
C GLY A 53 -13.38 -7.86 25.65
N ALA A 54 -13.50 -8.76 26.63
CA ALA A 54 -12.35 -9.22 27.39
C ALA A 54 -11.41 -10.12 26.56
N ALA A 55 -11.94 -10.85 25.58
CA ALA A 55 -11.19 -11.80 24.78
C ALA A 55 -10.22 -11.10 23.80
N GLU A 56 -10.62 -9.96 23.25
CA GLU A 56 -9.88 -9.19 22.23
C GLU A 56 -9.09 -8.02 22.83
N ARG A 57 -9.17 -7.82 24.16
CA ARG A 57 -8.59 -6.64 24.83
C ARG A 57 -7.10 -6.49 24.58
N GLN A 58 -6.36 -7.60 24.55
CA GLN A 58 -4.92 -7.59 24.36
C GLN A 58 -4.55 -7.15 22.94
N GLU A 59 -5.26 -7.66 21.94
CA GLU A 59 -5.10 -7.34 20.53
C GLU A 59 -5.46 -5.87 20.26
N VAL A 60 -6.57 -5.39 20.84
CA VAL A 60 -6.98 -3.99 20.74
C VAL A 60 -5.97 -3.05 21.39
N ALA A 61 -5.43 -3.41 22.56
CA ALA A 61 -4.39 -2.62 23.22
C ALA A 61 -3.11 -2.54 22.36
N PHE A 62 -2.64 -3.68 21.84
CA PHE A 62 -1.47 -3.73 20.96
C PHE A 62 -1.69 -2.91 19.68
N LEU A 63 -2.85 -3.04 19.05
CA LEU A 63 -3.21 -2.28 17.84
C LEU A 63 -3.18 -0.76 18.11
N ASN A 64 -3.80 -0.31 19.20
CA ASN A 64 -3.84 1.11 19.53
C ASN A 64 -2.47 1.67 19.93
N GLU A 65 -1.65 0.91 20.65
CA GLU A 65 -0.28 1.32 20.99
C GLU A 65 0.58 1.48 19.72
N THR A 66 0.51 0.51 18.81
CA THR A 66 1.29 0.56 17.55
C THR A 66 0.83 1.69 16.64
N LEU A 67 -0.47 1.93 16.51
CA LEU A 67 -1.00 3.05 15.73
C LEU A 67 -0.71 4.42 16.37
N ALA A 68 -0.74 4.51 17.70
CA ALA A 68 -0.42 5.75 18.41
C ALA A 68 1.03 6.19 18.13
N SER A 69 1.96 5.26 17.92
CA SER A 69 3.35 5.57 17.56
C SER A 69 3.49 6.34 16.24
N ILE A 70 2.48 6.29 15.37
CA ILE A 70 2.39 7.03 14.10
C ILE A 70 1.27 8.07 14.10
N GLY A 71 0.70 8.41 15.27
CA GLY A 71 -0.33 9.43 15.43
C GLY A 71 -1.71 9.02 14.92
N LEU A 72 -1.98 7.71 14.81
CA LEU A 72 -3.30 7.17 14.45
C LEU A 72 -3.99 6.55 15.66
N SER A 73 -5.32 6.52 15.63
CA SER A 73 -6.15 5.87 16.64
C SER A 73 -7.38 5.27 15.98
N LEU A 74 -7.78 4.08 16.40
CA LEU A 74 -9.00 3.42 15.96
C LEU A 74 -9.91 3.19 17.16
N ASP A 75 -11.21 3.43 16.96
CA ASP A 75 -12.22 3.14 17.96
C ASP A 75 -13.51 2.66 17.29
N PHE A 76 -13.82 1.39 17.52
CA PHE A 76 -15.05 0.74 17.07
C PHE A 76 -15.96 0.37 18.25
N SER A 77 -15.76 1.00 19.42
CA SER A 77 -16.61 0.80 20.61
C SER A 77 -18.05 1.26 20.41
N LYS A 78 -18.33 2.03 19.36
CA LYS A 78 -19.68 2.45 18.99
C LYS A 78 -20.07 2.01 17.60
N ASP A 79 -21.35 1.70 17.44
CA ASP A 79 -21.92 1.17 16.21
C ASP A 79 -22.40 2.24 15.23
N GLU A 80 -22.27 3.53 15.56
CA GLU A 80 -22.59 4.58 14.61
C GLU A 80 -21.57 4.65 13.48
N ASP A 81 -22.03 5.03 12.28
CA ASP A 81 -21.23 5.12 11.07
C ASP A 81 -21.67 6.28 10.15
N PRO A 82 -21.58 7.53 10.64
CA PRO A 82 -21.99 8.70 9.87
C PRO A 82 -21.00 9.03 8.73
N GLU A 83 -19.76 8.53 8.79
CA GLU A 83 -18.74 8.80 7.76
C GLU A 83 -18.87 7.89 6.53
N CYS A 84 -19.75 6.90 6.56
CA CYS A 84 -19.96 6.06 5.39
C CYS A 84 -20.68 6.84 4.29
N ASP A 85 -20.00 7.00 3.16
CA ASP A 85 -20.54 7.64 1.96
C ASP A 85 -20.99 6.56 0.96
N ASP A 86 -22.30 6.41 0.81
CA ASP A 86 -22.97 5.47 -0.11
C ASP A 86 -22.63 5.77 -1.58
N GLY A 87 -22.16 6.98 -1.89
CA GLY A 87 -21.77 7.42 -3.21
C GLY A 87 -20.31 7.10 -3.57
N LEU A 88 -19.49 6.72 -2.60
CA LEU A 88 -18.11 6.29 -2.83
C LEU A 88 -18.10 4.82 -3.27
N ALA A 89 -17.67 4.58 -4.51
CA ALA A 89 -17.49 3.23 -5.03
C ALA A 89 -16.52 2.45 -4.14
N GLY A 90 -16.99 1.34 -3.55
CA GLY A 90 -16.28 0.59 -2.51
C GLY A 90 -16.78 0.82 -1.08
N SER A 91 -17.93 1.48 -0.89
CA SER A 91 -18.70 1.41 0.36
C SER A 91 -18.76 -0.04 0.83
N ALA A 92 -18.24 -0.33 2.03
CA ALA A 92 -18.34 -1.65 2.64
C ALA A 92 -19.79 -2.13 2.59
N ALA A 93 -19.98 -3.42 2.30
CA ALA A 93 -21.30 -4.04 2.32
C ALA A 93 -21.92 -3.96 3.72
N ASN A 94 -21.08 -3.99 4.77
CA ASN A 94 -21.48 -3.86 6.15
C ASN A 94 -21.46 -2.39 6.63
N ARG A 95 -22.35 -2.08 7.58
CA ARG A 95 -22.46 -0.76 8.25
C ARG A 95 -22.04 -0.85 9.70
N GLY A 96 -22.02 0.30 10.36
CA GLY A 96 -21.76 0.39 11.79
C GLY A 96 -20.31 0.08 12.14
N SER A 97 -20.09 -0.45 13.34
CA SER A 97 -18.75 -0.73 13.85
C SER A 97 -17.97 -1.73 12.98
N LEU A 98 -18.64 -2.72 12.39
CA LEU A 98 -18.02 -3.71 11.49
C LEU A 98 -17.58 -3.08 10.17
N GLY A 99 -18.50 -2.37 9.50
CA GLY A 99 -18.18 -1.68 8.25
C GLY A 99 -17.05 -0.67 8.41
N ARG A 100 -17.01 0.04 9.54
CA ARG A 100 -15.91 0.95 9.89
C ARG A 100 -14.58 0.19 10.06
N ALA A 101 -14.58 -0.96 10.73
CA ALA A 101 -13.39 -1.79 10.89
C ALA A 101 -12.86 -2.33 9.56
N GLU A 102 -13.74 -2.85 8.70
CA GLU A 102 -13.40 -3.32 7.36
C GLU A 102 -12.81 -2.21 6.48
N ARG A 103 -13.44 -1.03 6.47
CA ARG A 103 -12.92 0.15 5.75
C ARG A 103 -11.57 0.61 6.31
N ALA A 104 -11.37 0.55 7.62
CA ALA A 104 -10.09 0.88 8.22
C ALA A 104 -8.98 -0.07 7.75
N VAL A 105 -9.24 -1.38 7.69
CA VAL A 105 -8.27 -2.37 7.16
C VAL A 105 -7.91 -2.05 5.70
N ALA A 106 -8.91 -1.81 4.84
CA ALA A 106 -8.69 -1.45 3.45
C ALA A 106 -7.87 -0.15 3.31
N ALA A 107 -8.23 0.89 4.06
CA ALA A 107 -7.53 2.18 4.04
C ALA A 107 -6.08 2.06 4.53
N LEU A 108 -5.82 1.26 5.56
CA LEU A 108 -4.47 1.00 6.07
C LEU A 108 -3.61 0.25 5.05
N LEU A 109 -4.17 -0.74 4.36
CA LEU A 109 -3.49 -1.49 3.30
C LEU A 109 -3.12 -0.60 2.11
N ASP A 110 -4.08 0.22 1.64
CA ASP A 110 -3.85 1.17 0.56
C ASP A 110 -2.79 2.20 0.93
N SER A 111 -2.85 2.73 2.15
CA SER A 111 -1.91 3.71 2.67
C SER A 111 -0.51 3.12 2.84
N ALA A 112 -0.39 1.93 3.41
CA ALA A 112 0.87 1.21 3.56
C ALA A 112 1.49 0.91 2.20
N THR A 113 0.69 0.47 1.23
CA THR A 113 1.13 0.20 -0.15
C THR A 113 1.65 1.49 -0.82
N ALA A 114 0.90 2.58 -0.71
CA ALA A 114 1.30 3.86 -1.28
C ALA A 114 2.60 4.40 -0.64
N LEU A 115 2.70 4.36 0.70
CA LEU A 115 3.87 4.81 1.44
C LEU A 115 5.10 3.94 1.13
N ALA A 116 4.95 2.61 1.10
CA ALA A 116 6.01 1.70 0.71
C ALA A 116 6.53 2.02 -0.70
N GLY A 117 5.63 2.31 -1.64
CA GLY A 117 5.99 2.74 -2.99
C GLY A 117 6.77 4.06 -3.02
N ILE A 118 6.40 5.04 -2.18
CA ILE A 118 7.13 6.31 -2.05
C ILE A 118 8.54 6.06 -1.51
N ILE A 119 8.65 5.34 -0.38
CA ILE A 119 9.93 5.01 0.26
C ILE A 119 10.84 4.24 -0.71
N ASN A 120 10.28 3.29 -1.45
CA ASN A 120 11.02 2.49 -2.43
C ASN A 120 11.60 3.37 -3.55
N ARG A 121 10.79 4.25 -4.15
CA ARG A 121 11.25 5.19 -5.18
C ARG A 121 12.35 6.12 -4.67
N PHE A 122 12.20 6.64 -3.45
CA PHE A 122 13.24 7.46 -2.83
C PHE A 122 14.56 6.69 -2.68
N LYS A 123 14.52 5.48 -2.11
CA LYS A 123 15.72 4.65 -1.93
C LYS A 123 16.38 4.28 -3.26
N LEU A 124 15.59 3.97 -4.29
CA LEU A 124 16.12 3.69 -5.63
C LEU A 124 16.81 4.92 -6.24
N ALA A 125 16.22 6.11 -6.09
CA ALA A 125 16.82 7.35 -6.57
C ALA A 125 18.15 7.66 -5.87
N GLU A 126 18.25 7.45 -4.55
CA GLU A 126 19.51 7.62 -3.80
C GLU A 126 20.60 6.66 -4.28
N ILE A 127 20.26 5.39 -4.56
CA ILE A 127 21.19 4.40 -5.10
C ILE A 127 21.66 4.81 -6.51
N GLU A 128 20.75 5.28 -7.37
CA GLU A 128 21.09 5.75 -8.72
C GLU A 128 22.04 6.95 -8.67
N GLN A 129 21.76 7.94 -7.81
CA GLN A 129 22.67 9.06 -7.61
C GLN A 129 24.04 8.65 -7.06
N ALA A 130 24.10 7.63 -6.20
CA ALA A 130 25.38 7.10 -5.70
C ALA A 130 26.19 6.40 -6.80
N LEU A 131 25.53 5.61 -7.65
CA LEU A 131 26.15 4.99 -8.83
C LEU A 131 26.69 6.03 -9.81
N ASP A 132 25.91 7.08 -10.09
CA ASP A 132 26.34 8.19 -10.96
C ASP A 132 27.59 8.90 -10.40
N ARG A 133 27.62 9.14 -9.08
CA ARG A 133 28.79 9.71 -8.39
C ARG A 133 30.03 8.83 -8.53
N ILE A 134 29.88 7.50 -8.39
CA ILE A 134 30.98 6.55 -8.57
C ILE A 134 31.48 6.56 -10.03
N ALA A 135 30.58 6.63 -11.00
CA ALA A 135 30.91 6.65 -12.42
C ALA A 135 31.63 7.92 -12.86
N GLN A 136 31.29 9.07 -12.25
CA GLN A 136 31.91 10.37 -12.56
C GLN A 136 33.21 10.62 -11.77
N ALA A 137 33.44 9.88 -10.69
CA ALA A 137 34.66 10.01 -9.90
C ALA A 137 35.90 9.59 -10.71
N ASN A 138 36.94 10.42 -10.68
CA ASN A 138 38.19 10.14 -11.35
C ASN A 138 39.03 9.18 -10.50
N HIS A 139 38.97 7.88 -10.83
CA HIS A 139 39.76 6.85 -10.17
C HIS A 139 41.12 6.73 -10.87
N GLN A 140 42.13 7.44 -10.36
CA GLN A 140 43.45 7.51 -11.00
C GLN A 140 44.32 6.29 -10.69
N ASP A 141 44.24 5.74 -9.47
CA ASP A 141 44.99 4.57 -9.03
C ASP A 141 44.15 3.27 -9.03
N ALA A 142 44.82 2.12 -8.99
CA ALA A 142 44.18 0.81 -9.09
C ALA A 142 43.35 0.44 -7.83
N GLU A 143 43.73 0.96 -6.66
CA GLU A 143 43.07 0.65 -5.40
C GLU A 143 41.72 1.38 -5.30
N ALA A 144 41.68 2.66 -5.67
CA ALA A 144 40.46 3.46 -5.78
C ALA A 144 39.49 2.84 -6.78
N LYS A 145 39.98 2.38 -7.94
CA LYS A 145 39.14 1.67 -8.93
C LYS A 145 38.53 0.39 -8.36
N ALA A 146 39.33 -0.44 -7.68
CA ALA A 146 38.86 -1.69 -7.11
C ALA A 146 37.79 -1.45 -6.04
N LYS A 147 37.98 -0.44 -5.18
CA LYS A 147 37.01 -0.03 -4.17
C LYS A 147 35.70 0.47 -4.79
N ALA A 148 35.79 1.35 -5.78
CA ALA A 148 34.65 1.90 -6.51
C ALA A 148 33.81 0.81 -7.20
N LEU A 149 34.47 -0.16 -7.85
CA LEU A 149 33.79 -1.31 -8.47
C LEU A 149 33.05 -2.15 -7.42
N LYS A 150 33.68 -2.44 -6.28
CA LYS A 150 33.05 -3.21 -5.20
C LYS A 150 31.82 -2.51 -4.65
N GLU A 151 31.89 -1.19 -4.46
CA GLU A 151 30.76 -0.39 -4.00
C GLU A 151 29.61 -0.36 -5.02
N ALA A 152 29.93 -0.17 -6.30
CA ALA A 152 28.92 -0.21 -7.37
C ALA A 152 28.19 -1.55 -7.45
N VAL A 153 28.91 -2.67 -7.31
CA VAL A 153 28.30 -4.01 -7.27
C VAL A 153 27.33 -4.15 -6.09
N ALA A 154 27.74 -3.71 -4.89
CA ALA A 154 26.87 -3.77 -3.71
C ALA A 154 25.60 -2.92 -3.89
N LEU A 155 25.72 -1.73 -4.49
CA LEU A 155 24.58 -0.86 -4.79
C LEU A 155 23.61 -1.49 -5.81
N GLU A 156 24.10 -2.16 -6.85
CA GLU A 156 23.28 -2.89 -7.81
C GLU A 156 22.55 -4.08 -7.17
N GLU A 157 23.19 -4.79 -6.22
CA GLU A 157 22.54 -5.84 -5.45
C GLU A 157 21.40 -5.30 -4.58
N MET A 158 21.61 -4.16 -3.90
CA MET A 158 20.55 -3.49 -3.13
C MET A 158 19.40 -3.05 -4.03
N LYS A 159 19.70 -2.51 -5.22
CA LYS A 159 18.71 -2.12 -6.23
C LYS A 159 17.86 -3.31 -6.66
N LYS A 160 18.49 -4.46 -6.93
CA LYS A 160 17.81 -5.71 -7.25
C LYS A 160 16.91 -6.17 -6.12
N PHE A 161 17.36 -6.06 -4.87
CA PHE A 161 16.55 -6.44 -3.71
C PHE A 161 15.33 -5.54 -3.54
N LEU A 162 15.48 -4.22 -3.69
CA LEU A 162 14.38 -3.25 -3.58
C LEU A 162 13.31 -3.43 -4.66
N ARG A 163 13.63 -4.06 -5.79
CA ARG A 163 12.64 -4.39 -6.83
C ARG A 163 11.79 -5.62 -6.52
N LYS A 164 12.11 -6.36 -5.45
CA LYS A 164 11.32 -7.53 -5.04
C LYS A 164 10.08 -7.09 -4.27
N GLU A 165 8.95 -7.73 -4.57
CA GLU A 165 7.72 -7.59 -3.79
C GLU A 165 7.84 -8.33 -2.45
N VAL A 166 7.34 -7.72 -1.38
CA VAL A 166 7.15 -8.38 -0.09
C VAL A 166 5.67 -8.69 0.07
N ARG A 167 5.32 -9.98 0.08
CA ARG A 167 3.94 -10.43 0.27
C ARG A 167 3.64 -10.60 1.75
N ARG A 168 2.49 -10.08 2.19
CA ARG A 168 1.93 -10.31 3.53
C ARG A 168 0.52 -10.86 3.36
N SER A 169 0.24 -12.00 3.99
CA SER A 169 -1.10 -12.57 4.04
C SER A 169 -1.82 -12.08 5.30
N LEU A 170 -3.10 -11.77 5.16
CA LEU A 170 -4.00 -11.41 6.25
C LEU A 170 -5.22 -12.34 6.23
N PRO A 171 -5.87 -12.59 7.37
CA PRO A 171 -7.18 -13.22 7.38
C PRO A 171 -8.17 -12.41 6.53
N PRO A 172 -9.08 -13.07 5.78
CA PRO A 172 -10.10 -12.36 5.01
C PRO A 172 -11.08 -11.67 5.96
N THR A 173 -11.40 -10.41 5.67
CA THR A 173 -12.41 -9.63 6.42
C THR A 173 -13.75 -9.55 5.69
N VAL A 174 -13.80 -9.91 4.40
CA VAL A 174 -15.00 -9.95 3.56
C VAL A 174 -14.97 -11.21 2.70
N ILE A 175 -16.13 -11.72 2.32
CA ILE A 175 -16.24 -12.90 1.44
C ILE A 175 -17.02 -12.51 0.18
N THR A 176 -16.33 -12.55 -0.96
CA THR A 176 -16.94 -12.22 -2.25
C THR A 176 -17.38 -13.47 -3.00
N SER A 177 -18.13 -13.27 -4.09
CA SER A 177 -18.70 -14.38 -4.89
C SER A 177 -17.65 -15.33 -5.48
N GLY A 178 -16.39 -14.90 -5.65
CA GLY A 178 -15.30 -15.75 -6.13
C GLY A 178 -14.63 -16.61 -5.06
N ASP A 179 -14.86 -16.33 -3.78
CA ASP A 179 -14.12 -16.93 -2.66
C ASP A 179 -14.76 -18.23 -2.13
N VAL A 180 -16.00 -18.51 -2.52
CA VAL A 180 -16.75 -19.70 -2.08
C VAL A 180 -17.21 -20.46 -3.31
N ALA A 181 -16.73 -21.71 -3.47
CA ALA A 181 -17.26 -22.62 -4.48
C ALA A 181 -18.77 -22.78 -4.23
N THR A 182 -19.59 -22.44 -5.22
CA THR A 182 -21.01 -22.80 -5.22
C THR A 182 -21.11 -24.31 -5.10
N VAL A 183 -21.65 -24.75 -3.96
CA VAL A 183 -22.08 -26.13 -3.73
C VAL A 183 -23.36 -26.40 -4.50
#